data_AF-A0A1J4JH22-F1
#
_entry.id   AF-A0A1J4JH22-F1
#
_cell.length_a   1.000
_cell.length_b   1.000
_cell.length_c   1.000
_cell.angle_alpha   90.00
_cell.angle_beta   90.00
_cell.angle_gamma   90.00
#
_symmetry.space_group_name_H-M   'P 1'
#
loop_
_entity.id
_entity.type
_entity.pdbx_description
1 polymer ?
#
loop_
_entity_poly.entity_id
_entity_poly.type
_entity_poly.pdbx_seq_one_letter_code
_entity_poly.pdbx_strand_id
1 'polypeptide(L)' 'MKQIPAPKNPNDPQPGTAMLLIRATDGNKKKISSIVSARDIVSFQISLDRVLKQNLVNFAKDTKPVARTPSQ' A
#
# COMPACT_ATOMS: atom_id res chain seq x y z
N MET A 1 22.53 20.09 -14.05
CA MET A 1 21.59 19.31 -13.21
C MET A 1 20.58 20.29 -12.61
N LYS A 2 19.26 20.04 -12.71
CA LYS A 2 18.26 20.90 -12.05
C LYS A 2 18.32 20.67 -10.53
N GLN A 3 18.62 21.71 -9.77
CA GLN A 3 18.67 21.67 -8.31
C GLN A 3 17.26 21.47 -7.76
N ILE A 4 17.09 20.51 -6.84
CA ILE A 4 15.83 20.33 -6.13
C ILE A 4 15.76 21.43 -5.06
N PRO A 5 14.70 22.25 -5.01
CA PRO A 5 14.55 23.29 -4.00
C PRO A 5 14.62 22.70 -2.59
N ALA A 6 15.39 23.34 -1.70
CA ALA A 6 15.42 22.95 -0.30
C ALA A 6 14.05 23.25 0.36
N PRO A 7 13.55 22.36 1.24
CA PRO A 7 12.31 22.63 1.97
C PRO A 7 12.45 23.89 2.83
N LYS A 8 11.44 24.77 2.75
CA LYS A 8 11.40 26.04 3.49
C LYS A 8 10.70 25.92 4.83
N ASN A 9 9.88 24.88 5.02
CA ASN A 9 9.11 24.67 6.24
C ASN A 9 9.79 23.59 7.10
N PRO A 10 10.06 23.85 8.40
CA PRO A 10 10.70 22.88 9.29
C PRO A 10 9.85 21.62 9.56
N ASN A 11 8.55 21.65 9.24
CA ASN A 11 7.69 20.47 9.30
C ASN A 11 7.69 19.65 8.00
N ASP A 12 8.29 20.17 6.92
CA ASP A 12 8.45 19.38 5.70
C ASP A 12 9.44 18.23 5.95
N PRO A 13 9.24 17.08 5.30
CA PRO A 13 10.19 15.99 5.36
C PRO A 13 11.57 16.48 4.90
N GLN A 14 12.56 16.40 5.79
CA GLN A 14 13.92 16.80 5.46
C GLN A 14 14.50 15.86 4.40
N PRO A 15 15.36 16.36 3.48
CA PRO A 15 16.07 15.51 2.53
C PRO A 15 16.77 14.36 3.27
N GLY A 16 16.50 13.12 2.86
CA GLY A 16 17.02 11.93 3.54
C GLY A 16 16.03 11.27 4.52
N THR A 17 14.89 11.90 4.81
CA THR A 17 13.80 11.25 5.55
C THR A 17 13.19 10.15 4.69
N ALA A 18 13.20 8.91 5.19
CA ALA A 18 12.59 7.79 4.49
C ALA A 18 11.07 7.98 4.36
N MET A 19 10.58 7.90 3.13
CA MET A 19 9.15 8.02 2.79
C MET A 19 8.79 7.05 1.67
N LEU A 20 7.52 6.68 1.61
CA LEU A 20 6.98 5.81 0.56
C LEU A 20 6.09 6.61 -0.40
N LEU A 21 6.28 6.41 -1.70
CA LEU A 21 5.36 6.89 -2.73
C LEU A 21 4.37 5.77 -3.08
N ILE A 22 3.10 5.99 -2.79
CA ILE A 22 2.00 5.09 -3.13
C ILE A 22 1.30 5.62 -4.37
N ARG A 23 1.09 4.77 -5.38
CA ARG A 23 0.37 5.10 -6.61
C ARG A 23 -0.67 4.02 -6.90
N ALA A 24 -1.87 4.43 -7.25
CA ALA A 24 -2.92 3.54 -7.72
C ALA A 24 -3.60 4.14 -8.96
N THR A 25 -4.03 3.28 -9.87
CA THR A 25 -4.71 3.65 -11.10
C THR A 25 -5.70 2.57 -11.51
N ASP A 26 -6.74 2.97 -12.23
CA ASP A 26 -7.69 2.09 -12.89
C ASP A 26 -7.18 1.54 -14.23
N GLY A 27 -5.91 1.79 -14.57
CA GLY A 27 -5.31 1.43 -15.86
C GLY A 27 -5.65 2.40 -17.00
N ASN A 28 -6.52 3.39 -16.75
CA ASN A 28 -6.95 4.38 -17.73
C ASN A 28 -6.52 5.80 -17.30
N LYS A 29 -7.48 6.63 -16.90
CA LYS A 29 -7.28 8.08 -16.69
C LYS A 29 -7.17 8.46 -15.22
N LYS A 30 -7.77 7.70 -14.30
CA LYS A 30 -7.75 8.09 -12.88
C LYS A 30 -6.48 7.56 -12.22
N LYS A 31 -5.70 8.51 -11.70
CA LYS A 31 -4.45 8.26 -10.98
C LYS A 31 -4.54 8.97 -9.64
N ILE A 32 -4.24 8.23 -8.59
CA ILE A 32 -4.08 8.80 -7.25
C ILE A 32 -2.65 8.50 -6.77
N SER A 33 -2.07 9.46 -6.06
CA SER A 33 -0.75 9.34 -5.48
C SER A 33 -0.74 9.91 -4.07
N SER A 34 -0.02 9.26 -3.16
CA SER A 34 0.18 9.73 -1.80
C SER A 34 1.61 9.46 -1.34
N ILE A 35 2.13 10.31 -0.47
CA ILE A 35 3.39 10.09 0.22
C ILE A 35 3.06 9.65 1.64
N VAL A 36 3.65 8.53 2.08
CA VAL A 36 3.49 8.01 3.44
C VAL A 36 4.81 8.15 4.17
N SER A 37 4.79 8.90 5.27
CA SER A 37 5.92 9.07 6.16
C SER A 37 5.99 7.93 7.18
N ALA A 38 7.13 7.79 7.87
CA ALA A 38 7.27 6.85 8.99
C ALA A 38 6.27 7.13 10.14
N ARG A 39 5.82 8.38 10.32
CA ARG A 39 4.82 8.75 11.34
C ARG A 39 3.46 8.11 11.05
N ASP A 40 3.11 7.99 9.77
CA ASP A 40 1.76 7.60 9.34
C ASP A 40 1.69 6.14 8.89
N ILE A 41 2.81 5.41 8.91
CA ILE A 41 2.90 4.07 8.29
C ILE A 41 1.94 3.05 8.90
N VAL A 42 1.77 3.09 10.22
CA VAL A 42 0.92 2.13 10.95
C VAL A 42 -0.57 2.38 10.66
N SER A 43 -1.01 3.64 10.71
CA SER A 43 -2.40 4.01 10.41
C SER A 43 -2.74 3.78 8.94
N PHE A 44 -1.78 4.05 8.05
CA PHE A 44 -1.88 3.73 6.63
C PHE A 44 -2.03 2.22 6.41
N GLN A 45 -1.19 1.39 7.03
CA GLN A 45 -1.24 -0.06 6.89
C GLN A 45 -2.60 -0.64 7.33
N ILE A 46 -3.12 -0.21 8.48
CA ILE A 46 -4.42 -0.64 9.00
C ILE A 46 -5.55 -0.26 8.02
N SER A 47 -5.52 0.97 7.51
CA SER A 47 -6.55 1.46 6.59
C SER A 47 -6.49 0.76 5.24
N LEU A 48 -5.28 0.56 4.71
CA LEU A 48 -5.06 -0.14 3.45
C LEU A 48 -5.52 -1.60 3.53
N ASP A 49 -5.19 -2.32 4.60
CA ASP A 49 -5.62 -3.71 4.83
C ASP A 49 -7.15 -3.85 4.79
N ARG A 50 -7.87 -2.94 5.47
CA ARG A 50 -9.34 -2.90 5.44
C ARG A 50 -9.89 -2.71 4.03
N VAL A 51 -9.35 -1.73 3.29
CA VAL A 51 -9.78 -1.45 1.91
C VAL A 51 -9.52 -2.64 1.00
N LEU A 52 -8.33 -3.25 1.09
CA LEU A 52 -7.99 -4.41 0.27
C LEU A 52 -8.92 -5.58 0.58
N LYS A 53 -9.09 -5.96 1.86
CA LYS A 53 -9.97 -7.08 2.25
C LYS A 53 -11.43 -6.87 1.85
N GLN A 54 -11.93 -5.64 1.84
CA GLN A 54 -13.30 -5.34 1.42
C GLN A 54 -13.50 -5.46 -0.10
N ASN A 55 -12.47 -5.15 -0.89
CA ASN A 55 -12.59 -5.07 -2.35
C ASN A 55 -12.01 -6.31 -3.08
N LEU A 56 -11.15 -7.08 -2.40
CA LEU A 56 -10.45 -8.26 -2.92
C LEU A 56 -11.06 -9.57 -2.38
N VAL A 57 -12.39 -9.70 -2.42
CA VAL A 57 -13.13 -10.81 -1.78
C VAL A 57 -13.37 -12.03 -2.70
N ASN A 58 -13.33 -11.83 -4.02
CA ASN A 58 -13.79 -12.82 -5.01
C ASN A 58 -12.65 -13.59 -5.70
N PHE A 59 -11.53 -13.78 -5.02
CA PHE A 59 -10.50 -14.67 -5.53
C PHE A 59 -11.01 -16.11 -5.42
N ALA A 60 -10.83 -16.90 -6.48
CA ALA A 60 -11.07 -18.33 -6.42
C ALA A 60 -10.25 -18.89 -5.26
N LYS A 61 -10.93 -19.37 -4.22
CA LYS A 61 -10.26 -20.16 -3.20
C LYS A 61 -9.82 -21.43 -3.91
N ASP A 62 -8.55 -21.79 -3.83
CA ASP A 62 -8.08 -23.10 -4.25
C ASP A 62 -8.77 -24.16 -3.37
N THR A 63 -10.00 -24.51 -3.71
CA THR A 63 -10.74 -25.64 -3.17
C THR A 63 -10.21 -26.89 -3.84
N LYS A 64 -9.03 -27.34 -3.42
CA LYS A 64 -8.78 -28.77 -3.34
C LYS A 64 -9.05 -29.18 -1.90
N PRO A 65 -10.18 -29.82 -1.59
CA PRO A 65 -10.30 -30.50 -0.31
C PRO A 65 -9.25 -31.60 -0.29
N VAL A 66 -8.26 -31.47 0.60
CA VAL A 66 -7.37 -32.58 0.93
C VAL A 66 -8.23 -33.61 1.64
N ALA A 67 -8.79 -34.55 0.89
CA ALA A 67 -9.41 -35.74 1.44
C ALA A 67 -8.31 -36.52 2.17
N ARG A 68 -8.28 -36.41 3.49
CA ARG A 68 -7.50 -37.34 4.33
C ARG A 68 -8.25 -38.67 4.31
N THR A 69 -7.84 -39.57 3.43
CA THR A 69 -8.24 -40.97 3.52
C THR A 69 -7.66 -41.52 4.83
N PRO A 70 -8.48 -42.04 5.77
CA PRO A 70 -7.95 -42.79 6.90
C PRO A 70 -7.39 -44.10 6.36
N SER A 71 -6.09 -44.33 6.54
CA SER A 71 -5.47 -45.63 6.34
C SER A 71 -6.10 -46.63 7.32
N GLN A 72 -6.65 -47.72 6.79
CA GLN A 72 -7.00 -48.91 7.58
C GLN A 72 -5.74 -49.66 8.03
#